data_AF-A0AAV9DMG7-F1
#
_entry.id   AF-A0AAV9DMG7-F1
#
_cell.length_a   1.000
_cell.length_b   1.000
_cell.length_c   1.000
_cell.angle_alpha   90.00
_cell.angle_beta   90.00
_cell.angle_gamma   90.00
#
_symmetry.space_group_name_H-M   'P 1'
#
loop_
_entity.id
_entity.type
_entity.pdbx_description
1 polymer ?
#
loop_
_entity_poly.entity_id
_entity_poly.type
_entity_poly.pdbx_seq_one_letter_code
_entity_poly.pdbx_strand_id
1 'polypeptide(L)'
;MGPFRGLALIVLLILTHSPSLTRSAEPGRNFMELRCRNSPLSNNLTKEVNYFTDTMETISNKVKSNGFGVSSMGSGPGSIYELAQCYNYLSQVECDICFSKLRTAGALCYPRIGARVYLDGCFLRFDDYDFYMEALGPTDHAICGNTTRYGPAFVASAVKAVAAAVFQAEVNGGYGEGRETSSAYAMASCLRMLDAGGCRECLSNASVSARRCFPWSRDGSITRGASCGTPILISWVAVLKVAGL
;
A
#
# COMPACT_ATOMS: atom_id res chain seq x y z
N MET A 1 -50.53 -4.62 58.70
CA MET A 1 -49.28 -5.18 59.26
C MET A 1 -48.59 -5.99 58.16
N GLY A 2 -47.41 -5.52 57.72
CA GLY A 2 -46.37 -6.35 57.09
C GLY A 2 -46.47 -6.68 55.58
N PRO A 3 -45.33 -6.91 54.89
CA PRO A 3 -45.01 -6.24 53.61
C PRO A 3 -44.39 -7.14 52.51
N PHE A 4 -44.53 -6.84 51.22
CA PHE A 4 -43.56 -7.29 50.18
C PHE A 4 -43.65 -6.30 48.99
N ARG A 5 -42.73 -5.32 48.87
CA ARG A 5 -41.47 -5.39 48.09
C ARG A 5 -41.65 -6.07 46.72
N GLY A 6 -41.99 -5.28 45.70
CA GLY A 6 -41.92 -5.67 44.29
C GLY A 6 -41.13 -4.62 43.50
N LEU A 7 -40.00 -5.04 42.94
CA LEU A 7 -39.00 -4.20 42.29
C LEU A 7 -39.55 -3.47 41.04
N ALA A 8 -39.08 -2.24 40.86
CA ALA A 8 -39.17 -1.50 39.61
C ALA A 8 -38.46 -2.29 38.49
N LEU A 9 -39.24 -2.80 37.52
CA LEU A 9 -38.74 -3.31 36.25
C LEU A 9 -38.32 -2.12 35.37
N ILE A 10 -37.10 -1.64 35.56
CA ILE A 10 -36.42 -0.83 34.55
C ILE A 10 -36.02 -1.81 33.44
N VAL A 11 -36.87 -1.92 32.41
CA VAL A 11 -36.51 -2.59 31.15
C VAL A 11 -35.47 -1.70 30.47
N LEU A 12 -34.19 -1.98 30.73
CA LEU A 12 -33.08 -1.41 29.97
C LEU A 12 -33.18 -1.97 28.54
N LEU A 13 -33.78 -1.20 27.63
CA LEU A 13 -33.68 -1.42 26.19
C LEU A 13 -32.23 -1.18 25.79
N ILE A 14 -31.37 -2.18 25.99
CA ILE A 14 -30.04 -2.23 25.38
C ILE A 14 -30.29 -2.40 23.89
N LEU A 15 -30.34 -1.28 23.17
CA LEU A 15 -30.14 -1.28 21.72
C LEU A 15 -28.81 -2.01 21.51
N THR A 16 -28.89 -3.23 20.99
CA THR A 16 -27.75 -3.98 20.48
C THR A 16 -27.22 -3.23 19.26
N HIS A 17 -26.56 -2.10 19.50
CA HIS A 17 -25.52 -1.63 18.62
C HIS A 17 -24.45 -2.71 18.73
N SER A 18 -24.49 -3.64 17.78
CA SER A 18 -23.32 -4.42 17.42
C SER A 18 -22.14 -3.45 17.43
N PRO A 19 -21.13 -3.62 18.28
CA PRO A 19 -19.93 -2.83 18.15
C PRO A 19 -19.41 -3.18 16.75
N SER A 20 -19.59 -2.27 15.80
CA SER A 20 -18.85 -2.31 14.55
C SER A 20 -17.41 -2.50 14.99
N LEU A 21 -16.83 -3.66 14.69
CA LEU A 21 -15.42 -3.91 14.93
C LEU A 21 -14.67 -2.84 14.16
N THR A 22 -14.35 -1.72 14.81
CA THR A 22 -13.37 -0.76 14.34
C THR A 22 -12.04 -1.48 14.44
N ARG A 23 -11.74 -2.23 13.38
CA ARG A 23 -10.47 -2.90 13.20
C ARG A 23 -9.41 -1.80 13.15
N SER A 24 -8.68 -1.67 14.25
CA SER A 24 -7.51 -0.80 14.37
C SER A 24 -6.44 -1.24 13.38
N ALA A 25 -6.51 -0.71 12.17
CA ALA A 25 -5.36 -0.39 11.35
C ALA A 25 -5.69 0.95 10.73
N GLU A 26 -5.27 2.04 11.38
CA GLU A 26 -5.49 3.39 10.87
C GLU A 26 -4.82 3.50 9.49
N PRO A 27 -5.61 3.63 8.41
CA PRO A 27 -5.07 3.75 7.06
C PRO A 27 -4.16 4.99 6.98
N GLY A 28 -2.95 4.87 6.43
CA GLY A 28 -2.06 6.01 6.20
C GLY A 28 -1.14 6.41 7.37
N ARG A 29 -1.00 5.61 8.45
CA ARG A 29 -0.11 5.95 9.57
C ARG A 29 1.20 5.18 9.69
N ASN A 30 1.25 3.93 9.26
CA ASN A 30 2.42 3.09 9.52
C ASN A 30 3.46 3.21 8.41
N PHE A 31 4.66 3.66 8.78
CA PHE A 31 5.83 3.64 7.93
C PHE A 31 6.29 2.20 7.74
N MET A 32 6.53 1.81 6.48
CA MET A 32 6.83 0.42 6.16
C MET A 32 8.28 0.26 5.72
N GLU A 33 8.70 1.04 4.73
CA GLU A 33 10.05 0.94 4.20
C GLU A 33 10.46 2.23 3.48
N LEU A 34 11.70 2.69 3.71
CA LEU A 34 12.37 3.71 2.93
C LEU A 34 13.64 3.12 2.36
N ARG A 35 13.80 3.21 1.04
CA ARG A 35 14.98 2.77 0.32
C ARG A 35 15.54 3.93 -0.47
N CYS A 36 16.68 4.45 -0.03
CA CYS A 36 17.46 5.40 -0.81
C CYS A 36 18.33 4.66 -1.83
N ARG A 37 18.47 5.21 -3.04
CA ARG A 37 19.28 4.62 -4.10
C ARG A 37 20.75 4.63 -3.69
N ASN A 38 21.44 3.50 -3.87
CA ASN A 38 22.87 3.40 -3.60
C ASN A 38 23.70 3.97 -4.77
N SER A 39 23.51 5.25 -5.07
CA SER A 39 24.24 6.01 -6.09
C SER A 39 25.27 6.95 -5.45
N PRO A 40 26.28 7.42 -6.22
CA PRO A 40 27.13 8.53 -5.79
C PRO A 40 26.28 9.73 -5.36
N LEU A 41 26.82 10.53 -4.43
CA LEU A 41 26.14 11.75 -4.02
C LEU A 41 26.03 12.71 -5.21
N SER A 42 24.94 13.47 -5.27
CA SER A 42 24.79 14.52 -6.25
C SER A 42 25.93 15.53 -6.20
N ASN A 43 26.40 15.96 -7.38
CA ASN A 43 27.31 17.07 -7.54
C ASN A 43 26.60 18.43 -7.68
N ASN A 44 25.26 18.46 -7.72
CA ASN A 44 24.45 19.68 -7.85
C ASN A 44 23.18 19.60 -6.98
N LEU A 45 23.38 19.44 -5.68
CA LEU A 45 22.33 19.22 -4.69
C LEU A 45 21.24 20.31 -4.71
N THR A 46 21.62 21.59 -4.80
CA THR A 46 20.66 22.70 -4.79
C THR A 46 19.68 22.61 -5.94
N LYS A 47 20.17 22.29 -7.15
CA LYS A 47 19.32 22.14 -8.34
C LYS A 47 18.35 20.98 -8.18
N GLU A 48 18.83 19.83 -7.70
CA GLU A 48 18.00 18.63 -7.54
C GLU A 48 16.94 18.78 -6.44
N VAL A 49 17.27 19.44 -5.33
CA VAL A 49 16.31 19.73 -4.25
C VAL A 49 15.22 20.69 -4.72
N ASN A 50 15.59 21.70 -5.51
CA ASN A 50 14.61 22.59 -6.14
C ASN A 50 13.71 21.81 -7.10
N TYR A 51 14.30 20.95 -7.92
CA TYR A 51 13.54 20.14 -8.87
C TYR A 51 12.54 19.22 -8.18
N PHE A 52 12.98 18.50 -7.15
CA PHE A 52 12.11 17.68 -6.30
C PHE A 52 10.99 18.49 -5.64
N THR A 53 11.29 19.69 -5.16
CA THR A 53 10.27 20.52 -4.51
C THR A 53 9.17 20.93 -5.50
N ASP A 54 9.55 21.34 -6.71
CA ASP A 54 8.63 21.79 -7.76
C ASP A 54 7.80 20.62 -8.33
N THR A 55 8.42 19.46 -8.54
CA THR A 55 7.72 18.25 -9.00
C THR A 55 6.79 17.71 -7.92
N MET A 56 7.17 17.76 -6.63
CA MET A 56 6.31 17.37 -5.52
C MET A 56 5.09 18.26 -5.35
N GLU A 57 5.20 19.57 -5.64
CA GLU A 57 4.04 20.46 -5.69
C GLU A 57 3.07 20.07 -6.81
N THR A 58 3.62 19.78 -8.00
CA THR A 58 2.83 19.30 -9.14
C THR A 58 2.14 17.97 -8.83
N ILE A 59 2.85 17.02 -8.21
CA ILE A 59 2.30 15.73 -7.80
C ILE A 59 1.26 15.91 -6.71
N SER A 60 1.45 16.84 -5.76
CA SER A 60 0.46 17.12 -4.71
C SER A 60 -0.90 17.47 -5.31
N ASN A 61 -0.93 18.32 -6.33
CA ASN A 61 -2.16 18.69 -7.01
C ASN A 61 -2.81 17.51 -7.74
N LYS A 62 -2.01 16.66 -8.41
CA LYS A 62 -2.51 15.46 -9.09
C LYS A 62 -3.02 14.39 -8.12
N VAL A 63 -2.35 14.21 -6.98
CA VAL A 63 -2.77 13.29 -5.92
C VAL A 63 -4.05 13.78 -5.25
N LYS A 64 -4.22 15.10 -5.06
CA LYS A 64 -5.47 15.68 -4.55
C LYS A 64 -6.67 15.43 -5.46
N SER A 65 -6.47 15.45 -6.78
CA SER A 65 -7.57 15.25 -7.74
C SER A 65 -7.83 13.78 -8.06
N ASN A 66 -6.78 12.96 -8.11
CA ASN A 66 -6.85 11.61 -8.69
C ASN A 66 -6.28 10.52 -7.79
N GLY A 67 -5.70 10.84 -6.63
CA GLY A 67 -4.96 9.88 -5.79
C GLY A 67 -3.66 9.36 -6.42
N PHE A 68 -3.20 9.98 -7.53
CA PHE A 68 -2.03 9.56 -8.29
C PHE A 68 -1.44 10.73 -9.07
N GLY A 69 -0.12 10.77 -9.19
CA GLY A 69 0.56 11.76 -10.04
C GLY A 69 1.97 11.33 -10.43
N VAL A 70 2.34 11.70 -11.66
CA VAL A 70 3.73 11.69 -12.13
C VAL A 70 4.16 13.09 -12.53
N SER A 71 5.43 13.41 -12.34
CA SER A 71 6.02 14.68 -12.78
C SER A 71 7.51 14.51 -12.99
N SER A 72 8.05 15.21 -13.98
CA SER A 72 9.49 15.24 -14.23
C SER A 72 9.95 16.66 -14.50
N MET A 73 11.23 16.91 -14.22
CA MET A 73 11.84 18.21 -14.52
C MET A 73 13.32 18.08 -14.91
N GLY A 74 13.77 19.00 -15.75
CA GLY A 74 15.12 18.99 -16.31
C GLY A 74 15.28 18.10 -17.55
N SER A 75 16.49 18.08 -18.08
CA SER A 75 16.88 17.31 -19.26
C SER A 75 18.31 16.82 -19.13
N GLY A 76 18.58 15.55 -19.46
CA GLY A 76 19.92 14.96 -19.36
C GLY A 76 20.37 14.77 -17.90
N PRO A 77 21.67 14.76 -17.62
CA PRO A 77 22.19 14.58 -16.26
C PRO A 77 21.61 15.62 -15.29
N GLY A 78 20.99 15.14 -14.21
CA GLY A 78 20.30 15.97 -13.21
C GLY A 78 18.83 16.27 -13.55
N SER A 79 18.20 15.51 -14.45
CA SER A 79 16.74 15.39 -14.48
C SER A 79 16.22 14.68 -13.24
N ILE A 80 14.97 14.95 -12.87
CA ILE A 80 14.24 14.18 -11.87
C ILE A 80 12.95 13.65 -12.47
N TYR A 81 12.61 12.42 -12.12
CA TYR A 81 11.33 11.78 -12.41
C TYR A 81 10.70 11.37 -11.10
N GLU A 82 9.41 11.58 -10.95
CA GLU A 82 8.70 11.35 -9.69
C GLU A 82 7.33 10.75 -9.93
N LEU A 83 6.95 9.85 -9.03
CA LEU A 83 5.64 9.22 -9.00
C LEU A 83 5.17 9.07 -7.57
N ALA A 84 3.93 9.48 -7.30
CA ALA A 84 3.25 9.13 -6.07
C ALA A 84 1.85 8.56 -6.34
N GLN A 85 1.43 7.63 -5.49
CA GLN A 85 0.13 6.99 -5.56
C GLN A 85 -0.41 6.70 -4.17
N CYS A 86 -1.67 7.06 -3.93
CA CYS A 86 -2.47 6.54 -2.84
C CYS A 86 -3.19 5.25 -3.28
N TYR A 87 -3.34 4.31 -2.36
CA TYR A 87 -4.16 3.12 -2.58
C TYR A 87 -5.64 3.51 -2.49
N ASN A 88 -6.46 2.85 -3.32
CA ASN A 88 -7.84 3.25 -3.55
C ASN A 88 -8.77 3.07 -2.32
N TYR A 89 -8.29 2.46 -1.23
CA TYR A 89 -9.05 2.34 0.02
C TYR A 89 -8.94 3.56 0.94
N LEU A 90 -8.03 4.49 0.66
CA LEU A 90 -7.91 5.73 1.41
C LEU A 90 -9.01 6.71 0.98
N SER A 91 -9.63 7.38 1.95
CA SER A 91 -10.36 8.61 1.69
C SER A 91 -9.42 9.70 1.17
N GLN A 92 -9.95 10.76 0.55
CA GLN A 92 -9.12 11.87 0.05
C GLN A 92 -8.27 12.50 1.16
N VAL A 93 -8.85 12.67 2.36
CA VAL A 93 -8.14 13.22 3.52
C VAL A 93 -7.00 12.31 3.96
N GLU A 94 -7.23 11.00 4.03
CA GLU A 94 -6.18 10.04 4.37
C GLU A 94 -5.08 9.98 3.30
N CYS A 95 -5.46 10.10 2.03
CA CYS A 95 -4.52 10.17 0.91
C CYS A 95 -3.61 11.40 1.02
N ASP A 96 -4.18 12.58 1.30
CA ASP A 96 -3.42 13.83 1.46
C ASP A 96 -2.44 13.74 2.64
N ILE A 97 -2.88 13.19 3.77
CA ILE A 97 -2.03 12.94 4.94
C ILE A 97 -0.91 11.95 4.60
N CYS A 98 -1.23 10.85 3.91
CA CYS A 98 -0.26 9.84 3.50
C CYS A 98 0.79 10.43 2.56
N PHE A 99 0.35 11.21 1.56
CA PHE A 99 1.24 11.90 0.62
C PHE A 99 2.17 12.89 1.31
N SER A 100 1.67 13.67 2.28
CA SER A 100 2.53 14.58 3.06
C SER A 100 3.67 13.83 3.76
N LYS A 101 3.41 12.64 4.28
CA LYS A 101 4.44 11.80 4.92
C LYS A 101 5.43 11.23 3.92
N LEU A 102 4.97 10.82 2.74
CA LEU A 102 5.86 10.37 1.66
C LEU A 102 6.85 11.46 1.28
N ARG A 103 6.39 12.71 1.12
CA ARG A 103 7.25 13.85 0.78
C ARG A 103 8.34 14.06 1.83
N THR A 104 7.98 14.07 3.12
CA THR A 104 8.96 14.21 4.21
C THR A 104 9.94 13.05 4.27
N ALA A 105 9.46 11.81 4.12
CA ALA A 105 10.32 10.62 4.15
C ALA A 105 11.26 10.54 2.94
N GLY A 106 10.78 10.88 1.74
CA GLY A 106 11.59 10.89 0.52
C GLY A 106 12.74 11.90 0.59
N ALA A 107 12.49 13.07 1.19
CA ALA A 107 13.52 14.09 1.38
C ALA A 107 14.70 13.62 2.24
N LEU A 108 14.52 12.62 3.11
CA LEU A 108 15.60 12.04 3.92
C LEU A 108 16.66 11.31 3.09
N CYS A 109 16.39 11.00 1.82
CA CYS A 109 17.36 10.34 0.96
C CYS A 109 18.37 11.29 0.32
N TYR A 110 18.17 12.61 0.38
CA TYR A 110 19.20 13.54 -0.08
C TYR A 110 20.49 13.42 0.76
N PRO A 111 21.68 13.48 0.12
CA PRO A 111 21.95 13.90 -1.26
C PRO A 111 22.02 12.75 -2.30
N ARG A 112 21.33 11.63 -2.07
CA ARG A 112 21.20 10.54 -3.05
C ARG A 112 20.07 10.86 -4.02
N ILE A 113 20.33 10.62 -5.30
CA ILE A 113 19.45 11.03 -6.40
C ILE A 113 18.39 9.96 -6.69
N GLY A 114 17.71 9.46 -5.65
CA GLY A 114 16.61 8.52 -5.83
C GLY A 114 16.16 7.85 -4.55
N ALA A 115 14.85 7.59 -4.46
CA ALA A 115 14.27 6.86 -3.34
C ALA A 115 13.01 6.10 -3.73
N ARG A 116 12.69 5.10 -2.93
CA ARG A 116 11.38 4.43 -2.87
C ARG A 116 10.88 4.48 -1.44
N VAL A 117 9.66 4.96 -1.23
CA VAL A 117 9.02 5.07 0.08
C VAL A 117 7.70 4.32 0.06
N TYR A 118 7.52 3.44 1.04
CA TYR A 118 6.33 2.62 1.22
C TYR A 118 5.70 2.95 2.57
N LEU A 119 4.46 3.40 2.53
CA LEU A 119 3.60 3.57 3.71
C LEU A 119 2.36 2.68 3.57
N ASP A 120 1.70 2.35 4.68
CA ASP A 120 0.40 1.65 4.65
C ASP A 120 -0.65 2.61 4.06
N GLY A 121 -0.81 2.62 2.75
CA GLY A 121 -1.78 3.48 2.05
C GLY A 121 -1.25 4.26 0.87
N CYS A 122 0.07 4.43 0.74
CA CYS A 122 0.63 5.19 -0.37
C CYS A 122 2.09 4.85 -0.66
N PHE A 123 2.51 5.17 -1.88
CA PHE A 123 3.83 4.90 -2.43
C PHE A 123 4.42 6.14 -3.09
N LEU A 124 5.73 6.34 -2.94
CA LEU A 124 6.52 7.36 -3.64
C LEU A 124 7.76 6.71 -4.25
N ARG A 125 8.08 7.09 -5.49
CA ARG A 125 9.38 6.85 -6.12
C ARG A 125 9.86 8.12 -6.80
N PHE A 126 11.14 8.41 -6.65
CA PHE A 126 11.83 9.37 -7.49
C PHE A 126 13.22 8.87 -7.88
N ASP A 127 13.71 9.29 -9.03
CA ASP A 127 15.00 8.90 -9.59
C ASP A 127 15.46 9.92 -10.66
N ASP A 128 16.70 9.76 -11.15
CA ASP A 128 17.27 10.64 -12.19
C ASP A 128 17.03 10.21 -13.63
N TYR A 129 16.27 9.14 -13.82
CA TYR A 129 15.94 8.57 -15.12
C TYR A 129 14.45 8.20 -15.18
N ASP A 130 13.93 8.06 -16.41
CA ASP A 130 12.53 7.69 -16.62
C ASP A 130 12.28 6.24 -16.23
N PHE A 131 11.74 6.05 -15.02
CA PHE A 131 11.35 4.75 -14.48
C PHE A 131 9.87 4.45 -14.64
N TYR A 132 9.07 5.25 -15.35
CA TYR A 132 7.62 5.05 -15.37
C TYR A 132 7.22 3.71 -15.98
N MET A 133 8.01 3.21 -16.92
CA MET A 133 7.86 1.88 -17.51
C MET A 133 8.67 0.80 -16.78
N GLU A 134 9.46 1.22 -15.78
CA GLU A 134 10.21 0.31 -14.95
C GLU A 134 9.41 -0.17 -13.75
N ALA A 135 9.79 -1.37 -13.40
CA ALA A 135 9.42 -2.00 -12.19
C ALA A 135 10.23 -1.60 -10.99
N LEU A 136 9.69 -2.04 -9.88
CA LEU A 136 10.45 -2.40 -8.70
C LEU A 136 11.66 -3.28 -9.03
N GLY A 137 12.78 -2.97 -8.37
CA GLY A 137 14.09 -3.51 -8.68
C GLY A 137 14.37 -4.83 -7.95
N PRO A 138 15.59 -5.38 -8.08
CA PRO A 138 15.98 -6.67 -7.48
C PRO A 138 15.95 -6.71 -5.93
N THR A 139 15.56 -5.62 -5.27
CA THR A 139 15.54 -5.49 -3.80
C THR A 139 14.15 -5.62 -3.20
N ASP A 140 13.12 -5.78 -4.03
CA ASP A 140 11.74 -5.98 -3.59
C ASP A 140 11.54 -7.42 -3.12
N HIS A 141 11.07 -7.62 -1.88
CA HIS A 141 10.91 -8.96 -1.26
C HIS A 141 9.49 -9.17 -0.69
N ALA A 142 9.23 -10.05 0.28
CA ALA A 142 7.97 -10.04 1.05
C ALA A 142 8.26 -9.62 2.49
N ILE A 143 7.38 -8.85 3.14
CA ILE A 143 7.47 -8.55 4.58
C ILE A 143 6.34 -9.33 5.25
N CYS A 144 6.71 -10.23 6.16
CA CYS A 144 5.76 -11.08 6.87
C CYS A 144 5.54 -10.55 8.29
N GLY A 145 4.31 -10.67 8.80
CA GLY A 145 3.99 -10.27 10.18
C GLY A 145 4.63 -11.20 11.20
N ASN A 146 4.96 -10.67 12.39
CA ASN A 146 5.66 -11.40 13.44
C ASN A 146 4.72 -12.03 14.50
N THR A 147 3.41 -11.87 14.36
CA THR A 147 2.41 -12.50 15.23
C THR A 147 1.58 -13.52 14.45
N THR A 148 1.11 -14.57 15.13
CA THR A 148 0.71 -15.82 14.46
C THR A 148 -0.74 -16.20 14.78
N ARG A 149 -1.49 -16.66 13.77
CA ARG A 149 -2.60 -17.60 13.95
C ARG A 149 -2.33 -18.84 13.12
N TYR A 150 -1.69 -19.84 13.72
CA TYR A 150 -1.38 -21.11 13.06
C TYR A 150 -2.67 -21.90 12.85
N GLY A 151 -2.94 -22.27 11.60
CA GLY A 151 -4.06 -23.14 11.26
C GLY A 151 -4.09 -23.47 9.77
N PRO A 152 -4.09 -24.74 9.36
CA PRO A 152 -4.24 -25.14 7.94
C PRO A 152 -5.49 -24.52 7.29
N ALA A 153 -6.58 -24.37 8.06
CA ALA A 153 -7.79 -23.68 7.64
C ALA A 153 -7.54 -22.19 7.32
N PHE A 154 -6.70 -21.50 8.10
CA PHE A 154 -6.32 -20.11 7.83
C PHE A 154 -5.55 -19.99 6.52
N VAL A 155 -4.60 -20.90 6.24
CA VAL A 155 -3.84 -20.88 4.97
C VAL A 155 -4.76 -21.03 3.76
N ALA A 156 -5.69 -21.99 3.81
CA ALA A 156 -6.66 -22.19 2.74
C ALA A 156 -7.54 -20.95 2.53
N SER A 157 -8.03 -20.34 3.62
CA SER A 157 -8.82 -19.11 3.57
C SER A 157 -8.01 -17.92 3.05
N ALA A 158 -6.75 -17.78 3.46
CA ALA A 158 -5.86 -16.73 3.02
C ALA A 158 -5.58 -16.81 1.51
N VAL A 159 -5.30 -18.01 1.00
CA VAL A 159 -5.11 -18.22 -0.45
C VAL A 159 -6.35 -17.83 -1.25
N LYS A 160 -7.54 -18.18 -0.76
CA LYS A 160 -8.81 -17.81 -1.41
C LYS A 160 -9.07 -16.31 -1.37
N ALA A 161 -8.87 -15.67 -0.21
CA ALA A 161 -9.03 -14.23 -0.07
C ALA A 161 -8.08 -13.48 -1.02
N VAL A 162 -6.82 -13.91 -1.10
CA VAL A 162 -5.83 -13.36 -2.04
C VAL A 162 -6.29 -13.49 -3.49
N ALA A 163 -6.72 -14.68 -3.90
CA ALA A 163 -7.20 -14.91 -5.27
C ALA A 163 -8.41 -14.02 -5.62
N ALA A 164 -9.35 -13.86 -4.68
CA ALA A 164 -10.49 -12.98 -4.86
C ALA A 164 -10.08 -11.50 -4.99
N ALA A 165 -9.14 -11.03 -4.16
CA ALA A 165 -8.64 -9.66 -4.23
C ALA A 165 -7.93 -9.37 -5.56
N VAL A 166 -7.09 -10.29 -6.04
CA VAL A 166 -6.41 -10.20 -7.34
C VAL A 166 -7.44 -10.10 -8.46
N PHE A 167 -8.43 -10.99 -8.49
CA PHE A 167 -9.49 -10.97 -9.49
C PHE A 167 -10.28 -9.65 -9.50
N GLN A 168 -10.66 -9.16 -8.31
CA GLN A 168 -11.36 -7.89 -8.19
C GLN A 168 -10.51 -6.71 -8.68
N ALA A 169 -9.22 -6.71 -8.40
CA ALA A 169 -8.32 -5.66 -8.87
C ALA A 169 -8.15 -5.65 -10.39
N GLU A 170 -8.20 -6.81 -11.05
CA GLU A 170 -8.20 -6.88 -12.51
C GLU A 170 -9.48 -6.28 -13.12
N VAL A 171 -10.63 -6.51 -12.48
CA VAL A 171 -11.94 -6.05 -13.00
C VAL A 171 -12.19 -4.57 -12.68
N ASN A 172 -11.73 -4.09 -11.52
CA ASN A 172 -12.01 -2.74 -11.02
C ASN A 172 -10.89 -1.73 -11.32
N GLY A 173 -10.06 -1.98 -12.34
CA GLY A 173 -9.04 -1.01 -12.78
C GLY A 173 -7.92 -0.80 -11.77
N GLY A 174 -7.52 -1.86 -11.06
CA GLY A 174 -6.29 -1.89 -10.28
C GLY A 174 -6.44 -1.92 -8.77
N TYR A 175 -7.64 -2.15 -8.23
CA TYR A 175 -7.84 -2.39 -6.80
C TYR A 175 -8.95 -3.39 -6.51
N GLY A 176 -8.73 -4.28 -5.55
CA GLY A 176 -9.68 -5.33 -5.20
C GLY A 176 -9.53 -5.81 -3.77
N GLU A 177 -10.62 -6.36 -3.24
CA GLU A 177 -10.68 -6.95 -1.93
C GLU A 177 -11.19 -8.38 -2.04
N GLY A 178 -10.74 -9.22 -1.12
CA GLY A 178 -11.17 -10.60 -1.02
C GLY A 178 -11.41 -10.98 0.43
N ARG A 179 -12.51 -11.69 0.69
CA ARG A 179 -12.91 -12.07 2.03
C ARG A 179 -13.37 -13.53 2.03
N GLU A 180 -12.78 -14.32 2.91
CA GLU A 180 -13.27 -15.66 3.23
C GLU A 180 -13.91 -15.62 4.62
N THR A 181 -15.07 -16.26 4.76
CA THR A 181 -16.00 -16.17 5.91
C THR A 181 -15.30 -16.20 7.28
N SER A 182 -15.05 -15.00 7.82
CA SER A 182 -14.54 -14.76 9.18
C SER A 182 -13.17 -15.38 9.49
N SER A 183 -12.39 -15.75 8.46
CA SER A 183 -11.10 -16.43 8.65
C SER A 183 -9.94 -15.71 7.97
N ALA A 184 -10.17 -15.05 6.83
CA ALA A 184 -9.14 -14.30 6.13
C ALA A 184 -9.72 -13.14 5.31
N TYR A 185 -8.97 -12.06 5.24
CA TYR A 185 -9.26 -10.89 4.41
C TYR A 185 -7.99 -10.54 3.64
N ALA A 186 -8.10 -10.16 2.36
CA ALA A 186 -7.02 -9.71 1.50
C ALA A 186 -7.40 -8.41 0.77
N MET A 187 -6.44 -7.51 0.57
CA MET A 187 -6.54 -6.40 -0.40
C MET A 187 -5.57 -6.69 -1.55
N ALA A 188 -5.78 -6.14 -2.74
CA ALA A 188 -4.87 -6.18 -3.87
C ALA A 188 -4.92 -4.81 -4.57
N SER A 189 -3.79 -4.14 -4.80
CA SER A 189 -3.76 -2.85 -5.52
C SER A 189 -2.56 -2.76 -6.42
N CYS A 190 -2.74 -2.39 -7.69
CA CYS A 190 -1.67 -2.17 -8.65
C CYS A 190 -1.39 -0.68 -8.94
N LEU A 191 -0.25 -0.35 -9.57
CA LEU A 191 0.02 1.06 -9.93
C LEU A 191 -0.96 1.55 -11.00
N ARG A 192 -1.30 2.84 -11.00
CA ARG A 192 -2.21 3.37 -12.05
C ARG A 192 -1.60 3.46 -13.45
N MET A 193 -0.28 3.29 -13.56
CA MET A 193 0.39 3.22 -14.87
C MET A 193 0.22 1.86 -15.55
N LEU A 194 -0.39 0.88 -14.87
CA LEU A 194 -0.56 -0.47 -15.39
C LEU A 194 -1.71 -0.52 -16.36
N ASP A 195 -1.48 -1.15 -17.51
CA ASP A 195 -2.60 -1.67 -18.29
C ASP A 195 -3.19 -2.92 -17.60
N ALA A 196 -4.37 -3.35 -18.06
CA ALA A 196 -5.08 -4.46 -17.42
C ALA A 196 -4.27 -5.78 -17.45
N GLY A 197 -3.50 -6.00 -18.52
CA GLY A 197 -2.62 -7.17 -18.64
C GLY A 197 -1.49 -7.14 -17.62
N GLY A 198 -0.80 -6.00 -17.54
CA GLY A 198 0.28 -5.76 -16.59
C GLY A 198 -0.17 -5.86 -15.14
N CYS A 199 -1.35 -5.34 -14.82
CA CYS A 199 -1.93 -5.45 -13.48
C CYS A 199 -2.24 -6.89 -13.07
N ARG A 200 -2.81 -7.68 -13.97
CA ARG A 200 -3.06 -9.11 -13.73
C ARG A 200 -1.78 -9.90 -13.48
N GLU A 201 -0.81 -9.80 -14.39
CA GLU A 201 0.48 -10.47 -14.23
C GLU A 201 1.13 -10.06 -12.91
N CYS A 202 0.93 -8.80 -12.55
CA CYS A 202 1.48 -8.27 -11.34
C CYS A 202 0.95 -8.88 -10.06
N LEU A 203 -0.36 -8.77 -9.91
CA LEU A 203 -1.06 -9.25 -8.74
C LEU A 203 -0.91 -10.78 -8.65
N SER A 204 -0.76 -11.49 -9.77
CA SER A 204 -0.43 -12.91 -9.82
C SER A 204 0.93 -13.22 -9.18
N ASN A 205 2.02 -12.58 -9.62
CA ASN A 205 3.34 -12.77 -9.02
C ASN A 205 3.38 -12.33 -7.54
N ALA A 206 2.57 -11.33 -7.18
CA ALA A 206 2.34 -10.93 -5.80
C ALA A 206 1.77 -12.01 -4.94
N SER A 207 0.72 -12.66 -5.45
CA SER A 207 0.06 -13.74 -4.75
C SER A 207 1.03 -14.88 -4.43
N VAL A 208 1.95 -15.19 -5.35
CA VAL A 208 2.99 -16.23 -5.15
C VAL A 208 3.99 -15.83 -4.09
N SER A 209 4.45 -14.57 -4.12
CA SER A 209 5.41 -14.06 -3.15
C SER A 209 4.82 -14.00 -1.74
N ALA A 210 3.55 -13.60 -1.62
CA ALA A 210 2.83 -13.53 -0.35
C ALA A 210 2.61 -14.90 0.30
N ARG A 211 2.53 -16.00 -0.48
CA ARG A 211 2.40 -17.36 0.06
C ARG A 211 3.56 -17.74 0.98
N ARG A 212 4.75 -17.17 0.79
CA ARG A 212 5.91 -17.39 1.66
C ARG A 212 5.68 -16.90 3.10
N CYS A 213 4.70 -16.02 3.32
CA CYS A 213 4.34 -15.53 4.64
C CYS A 213 3.34 -16.42 5.39
N PHE A 214 2.75 -17.44 4.77
CA PHE A 214 1.81 -18.33 5.47
C PHE A 214 2.56 -19.47 6.19
N PRO A 215 2.17 -19.83 7.44
CA PRO A 215 0.97 -19.42 8.18
C PRO A 215 1.14 -18.16 9.08
N TRP A 216 2.25 -17.43 8.97
CA TRP A 216 2.58 -16.28 9.80
C TRP A 216 1.81 -15.01 9.42
N SER A 217 0.64 -14.78 10.04
CA SER A 217 0.08 -13.42 10.09
C SER A 217 -0.93 -13.21 11.22
N ARG A 218 -0.70 -12.16 12.02
CA ARG A 218 -1.66 -11.37 12.77
C ARG A 218 -1.15 -9.93 12.70
N ASP A 219 -2.08 -8.99 12.52
CA ASP A 219 -1.87 -7.61 12.05
C ASP A 219 -1.13 -7.48 10.71
N GLY A 220 -1.35 -8.46 9.81
CA GLY A 220 -0.67 -8.59 8.53
C GLY A 220 -0.80 -7.36 7.63
N SER A 221 0.11 -6.41 7.80
CA SER A 221 0.54 -5.51 6.75
C SER A 221 1.51 -6.28 5.85
N ILE A 222 0.97 -7.12 4.97
CA ILE A 222 1.70 -7.44 3.75
C ILE A 222 1.58 -6.19 2.89
N THR A 223 2.53 -5.28 3.06
CA THR A 223 2.76 -4.27 2.05
C THR A 223 4.07 -4.65 1.43
N ARG A 224 3.95 -5.16 0.24
CA ARG A 224 4.95 -4.87 -0.75
C ARG A 224 4.33 -4.95 -2.09
N GLY A 225 4.69 -3.99 -2.93
CA GLY A 225 4.68 -4.19 -4.35
C GLY A 225 5.39 -5.48 -4.64
N ALA A 226 4.63 -6.51 -4.97
CA ALA A 226 5.26 -7.62 -5.63
C ALA A 226 5.84 -7.16 -6.94
N SER A 227 6.97 -7.74 -7.32
CA SER A 227 7.53 -7.67 -8.65
C SER A 227 6.65 -8.48 -9.60
N CYS A 228 6.48 -7.95 -10.79
CA CYS A 228 5.38 -8.31 -11.65
C CYS A 228 5.84 -8.44 -13.09
N GLY A 229 6.76 -9.35 -13.37
CA GLY A 229 7.15 -9.61 -14.74
C GLY A 229 7.90 -10.90 -14.94
N THR A 230 7.83 -11.35 -16.18
CA THR A 230 8.72 -12.32 -16.82
C THR A 230 10.12 -11.73 -17.05
N PRO A 231 11.16 -12.56 -17.32
CA PRO A 231 12.52 -12.09 -17.55
C PRO A 231 12.73 -11.14 -18.74
N ILE A 232 11.69 -10.77 -19.51
CA ILE A 232 11.81 -10.00 -20.76
C ILE A 232 10.76 -8.87 -20.84
N LEU A 233 10.88 -7.87 -19.97
CA LEU A 233 10.25 -6.53 -20.04
C LEU A 233 8.89 -6.39 -19.32
N ILE A 234 8.79 -5.28 -18.58
CA ILE A 234 7.63 -4.74 -17.83
C ILE A 234 7.46 -5.34 -16.43
N SER A 235 7.44 -4.50 -15.40
CA SER A 235 7.11 -4.94 -14.03
C SER A 235 6.54 -3.79 -13.18
N TRP A 236 5.86 -4.13 -12.09
CA TRP A 236 4.78 -3.34 -11.51
C TRP A 236 4.69 -3.52 -9.97
N VAL A 237 3.83 -2.80 -9.24
CA VAL A 237 3.67 -2.87 -7.75
C VAL A 237 2.29 -3.44 -7.42
N ALA A 238 2.17 -4.47 -6.60
CA ALA A 238 0.90 -5.00 -6.08
C ALA A 238 0.88 -5.06 -4.54
N VAL A 239 -0.03 -4.39 -3.80
CA VAL A 239 -0.12 -4.51 -2.32
C VAL A 239 -1.12 -5.56 -1.89
N LEU A 240 -0.73 -6.52 -1.03
CA LEU A 240 -1.56 -7.67 -0.68
C LEU A 240 -1.83 -7.90 0.82
N LYS A 241 -2.67 -7.11 1.49
CA LYS A 241 -2.83 -7.15 2.96
C LYS A 241 -3.66 -8.35 3.47
N VAL A 242 -3.07 -9.36 4.12
CA VAL A 242 -3.81 -10.52 4.68
C VAL A 242 -3.98 -10.47 6.19
N ALA A 243 -5.20 -10.62 6.70
CA ALA A 243 -5.43 -10.78 8.14
C ALA A 243 -6.47 -11.84 8.50
N GLY A 244 -6.24 -12.51 9.63
CA GLY A 244 -7.27 -13.29 10.31
C GLY A 244 -8.32 -12.37 10.94
N LEU A 245 -9.59 -12.76 10.81
CA LEU A 245 -10.72 -12.12 11.48
C LEU A 245 -11.01 -12.83 12.81
#